data_AF-A0A1E7G702-F1
#
_entry.id   AF-A0A1E7G702-F1
#
_cell.length_a   1.000
_cell.length_b   1.000
_cell.length_c   1.000
_cell.angle_alpha   90.00
_cell.angle_beta   90.00
_cell.angle_gamma   90.00
#
_symmetry.space_group_name_H-M   'P 1'
#
loop_
_entity.id
_entity.type
_entity.pdbx_description
1 polymer ?
#
loop_
_entity_poly.entity_id
_entity_poly.type
_entity_poly.pdbx_seq_one_letter_code
_entity_poly.pdbx_strand_id
1 'polypeptide(L)'
;MNNNNGFQEMADYTSRLAKVDPVEITLESLNEAAEYFVEKLVPVIPESLMKKQHMRDHILIEVSDDKVTVSFEGTSFYWRFIENGTKKIKAVHFVEGTWQQQKSNIEDIMTQKLLKKLEGN
;
A
#
# COMPACT_ATOMS: atom_id res chain seq x y z
N MET A 1 -3.89 -38.72 -23.55
CA MET A 1 -2.61 -38.17 -24.01
C MET A 1 -2.65 -36.69 -23.72
N ASN A 2 -1.92 -36.22 -22.70
CA ASN A 2 -1.79 -34.78 -22.47
C ASN A 2 -0.94 -34.21 -23.60
N ASN A 3 -1.58 -33.49 -24.52
CA ASN A 3 -0.87 -32.66 -25.49
C ASN A 3 -0.31 -31.43 -24.76
N ASN A 4 0.74 -31.63 -23.96
CA ASN A 4 1.61 -30.55 -23.48
C ASN A 4 2.53 -30.14 -24.64
N ASN A 5 1.97 -29.55 -25.69
CA ASN A 5 2.80 -28.77 -26.61
C ASN A 5 2.83 -27.34 -26.07
N GLY A 6 3.99 -26.69 -26.17
CA GLY A 6 4.16 -25.32 -25.67
C GLY A 6 3.23 -24.31 -26.35
N PHE A 7 2.57 -24.65 -27.46
CA PHE A 7 1.57 -23.78 -28.08
C PHE A 7 0.26 -23.73 -27.29
N GLN A 8 -0.19 -24.85 -26.72
CA GLN A 8 -1.37 -24.87 -25.86
C GLN A 8 -1.11 -24.06 -24.58
N GLU A 9 0.06 -24.23 -23.97
CA GLU A 9 0.47 -23.48 -22.77
C GLU A 9 0.53 -21.96 -23.06
N MET A 10 1.09 -21.56 -24.22
CA MET A 10 1.11 -20.15 -24.64
C MET A 10 -0.27 -19.60 -25.00
N ALA A 11 -1.15 -20.42 -25.59
CA ALA A 11 -2.53 -20.03 -25.90
C ALA A 11 -3.34 -19.83 -24.62
N ASP A 12 -3.18 -20.72 -23.63
CA ASP A 12 -3.83 -20.63 -22.33
C ASP A 12 -3.31 -19.43 -21.52
N TYR A 13 -2.01 -19.15 -21.57
CA TYR A 13 -1.41 -17.95 -20.97
C TYR A 13 -1.97 -16.66 -21.63
N THR A 14 -1.94 -16.58 -22.96
CA THR A 14 -2.42 -15.39 -23.69
C THR A 14 -3.92 -15.16 -23.50
N SER A 15 -4.71 -16.23 -23.44
CA SER A 15 -6.16 -16.17 -23.18
C SER A 15 -6.49 -15.70 -21.77
N ARG A 16 -5.61 -15.97 -20.78
CA ARG A 16 -5.74 -15.45 -19.42
C ARG A 16 -5.41 -13.96 -19.37
N LEU A 17 -4.32 -13.54 -20.01
CA LEU A 17 -3.96 -12.12 -20.14
C LEU A 17 -5.09 -11.28 -20.78
N ALA A 18 -5.79 -11.83 -21.77
CA ALA A 18 -6.89 -11.13 -22.43
C ALA A 18 -8.13 -10.92 -21.55
N LYS A 19 -8.27 -11.66 -20.44
CA LYS A 19 -9.43 -11.57 -19.51
C LYS A 19 -9.19 -10.65 -18.33
N VAL A 20 -7.96 -10.19 -18.17
CA VAL A 20 -7.50 -9.38 -17.05
C VAL A 20 -7.80 -7.90 -17.33
N ASP A 21 -8.45 -7.22 -16.39
CA ASP A 21 -8.58 -5.75 -16.42
C ASP A 21 -7.30 -5.11 -15.79
N PRO A 22 -6.49 -4.37 -16.57
CA PRO A 22 -5.28 -3.75 -16.07
C PRO A 22 -5.53 -2.69 -14.98
N VAL A 23 -6.67 -2.00 -15.02
CA VAL A 23 -6.99 -0.94 -14.05
C VAL A 23 -7.32 -1.57 -12.70
N GLU A 24 -8.16 -2.60 -12.69
CA GLU A 24 -8.54 -3.33 -11.48
C GLU A 24 -7.32 -3.93 -10.76
N ILE A 25 -6.42 -4.61 -11.49
CA ILE A 25 -5.21 -5.18 -10.89
C ILE A 25 -4.31 -4.10 -10.32
N THR A 26 -4.16 -2.98 -11.03
CA THR A 26 -3.33 -1.88 -10.56
C THR A 26 -3.88 -1.31 -9.26
N LEU A 27 -5.20 -1.14 -9.15
CA LEU A 27 -5.84 -0.67 -7.92
C LEU A 27 -5.72 -1.68 -6.77
N GLU A 28 -5.94 -2.97 -7.01
CA GLU A 28 -5.74 -4.01 -5.99
C GLU A 28 -4.30 -4.03 -5.47
N SER A 29 -3.33 -3.93 -6.38
CA SER A 29 -1.91 -3.89 -6.09
C SER A 29 -1.52 -2.67 -5.26
N LEU A 30 -2.06 -1.48 -5.61
CA LEU A 30 -1.89 -0.25 -4.84
C LEU A 30 -2.55 -0.35 -3.45
N ASN A 31 -3.70 -1.01 -3.33
CA ASN A 31 -4.39 -1.18 -2.06
C ASN A 31 -3.61 -2.10 -1.10
N GLU A 32 -3.11 -3.22 -1.59
CA GLU A 32 -2.28 -4.15 -0.80
C GLU A 32 -0.98 -3.47 -0.33
N ALA A 33 -0.36 -2.68 -1.20
CA ALA A 33 0.80 -1.86 -0.85
C ALA A 33 0.48 -0.80 0.23
N ALA A 34 -0.69 -0.15 0.14
CA ALA A 34 -1.16 0.82 1.13
C ALA A 34 -1.43 0.16 2.49
N GLU A 35 -2.09 -1.01 2.50
CA GLU A 35 -2.35 -1.80 3.71
C GLU A 35 -1.03 -2.20 4.39
N TYR A 36 -0.06 -2.68 3.62
CA TYR A 36 1.27 -3.01 4.13
C TYR A 36 1.98 -1.78 4.72
N PHE A 37 1.93 -0.64 4.03
CA PHE A 37 2.52 0.59 4.53
C PHE A 37 1.88 1.02 5.86
N VAL A 38 0.55 0.96 5.97
CA VAL A 38 -0.19 1.27 7.21
C VAL A 38 0.18 0.31 8.33
N GLU A 39 0.30 -1.00 8.06
CA GLU A 39 0.73 -2.00 9.02
C GLU A 39 2.10 -1.66 9.63
N LYS A 40 3.03 -1.15 8.83
CA LYS A 40 4.37 -0.73 9.32
C LYS A 40 4.37 0.66 9.95
N LEU A 41 3.45 1.53 9.54
CA LEU A 41 3.33 2.90 10.04
C LEU A 41 2.71 2.95 11.44
N VAL A 42 1.62 2.22 11.68
CA VAL A 42 0.85 2.28 12.94
C VAL A 42 1.72 2.10 14.20
N PRO A 43 2.67 1.13 14.26
CA PRO A 43 3.49 0.92 15.45
C PRO A 43 4.47 2.04 15.75
N VAL A 44 4.84 2.85 14.75
CA VAL A 44 5.84 3.93 14.90
C VAL A 44 5.21 5.30 15.13
N ILE A 45 3.89 5.42 15.00
CA ILE A 45 3.18 6.68 15.30
C ILE A 45 3.30 6.97 16.80
N PRO A 46 3.79 8.15 17.20
CA PRO A 46 3.88 8.52 18.60
C PRO A 46 2.52 8.57 19.29
N GLU A 47 2.40 7.88 20.42
CA GLU A 47 1.20 7.84 21.25
C GLU A 47 1.40 8.68 22.52
N SER A 48 0.33 9.34 22.97
CA SER A 48 0.36 10.06 24.25
C SER A 48 -0.13 9.16 25.37
N LEU A 49 0.22 9.46 26.62
CA LEU A 49 -0.29 8.71 27.80
C LEU A 49 -1.79 8.92 28.09
N MET A 50 -2.48 9.77 27.32
CA MET A 50 -3.90 10.04 27.52
C MET A 50 -4.76 8.91 26.98
N LYS A 51 -5.84 8.54 27.68
CA LYS A 51 -6.76 7.45 27.26
C LYS A 51 -7.75 7.83 26.15
N LYS A 52 -7.43 8.79 25.29
CA LYS A 52 -8.32 9.26 24.21
C LYS A 52 -7.87 8.65 22.88
N GLN A 53 -8.71 8.75 21.84
CA GLN A 53 -8.28 8.41 20.48
C GLN A 53 -6.99 9.14 20.11
N HIS A 54 -6.10 8.42 19.46
CA HIS A 54 -4.79 8.87 19.03
C HIS A 54 -4.74 8.99 17.52
N MET A 55 -3.71 9.69 17.02
CA MET A 55 -3.47 9.88 15.60
C MET A 55 -3.47 8.56 14.79
N ARG A 56 -2.93 7.49 15.38
CA ARG A 56 -2.92 6.15 14.77
C ARG A 56 -4.32 5.59 14.51
N ASP A 57 -5.31 6.00 15.30
CA ASP A 57 -6.70 5.52 15.21
C ASP A 57 -7.48 6.22 14.09
N HIS A 58 -6.87 7.23 13.46
CA HIS A 58 -7.47 8.03 12.40
C HIS A 58 -6.83 7.78 11.03
N ILE A 59 -6.03 6.72 10.85
CA ILE A 59 -5.49 6.40 9.53
C ILE A 59 -6.64 5.91 8.63
N LEU A 60 -6.70 6.45 7.42
CA LEU A 60 -7.69 6.12 6.41
C LEU A 60 -7.00 5.71 5.12
N ILE A 61 -7.47 4.62 4.50
CA ILE A 61 -7.10 4.23 3.14
C ILE A 61 -8.31 4.53 2.26
N GLU A 62 -8.13 5.43 1.29
CA GLU A 62 -9.16 5.83 0.33
C GLU A 62 -8.80 5.31 -1.06
N VAL A 63 -9.68 4.48 -1.62
CA VAL A 63 -9.55 3.99 -3.00
C VAL A 63 -10.42 4.88 -3.90
N SER A 64 -9.80 5.50 -4.89
CA SER A 64 -10.44 6.26 -5.96
C SER A 64 -10.19 5.57 -7.31
N ASP A 65 -10.83 6.07 -8.38
CA ASP A 65 -10.82 5.44 -9.71
C ASP A 65 -9.42 5.08 -10.26
N ASP A 66 -8.38 5.85 -9.91
CA ASP A 66 -7.02 5.68 -10.44
C ASP A 66 -5.91 5.66 -9.37
N LYS A 67 -6.27 5.70 -8.08
CA LYS A 67 -5.30 5.85 -6.99
C LYS A 67 -5.80 5.34 -5.66
N VAL A 68 -4.84 4.94 -4.83
CA VAL A 68 -5.04 4.65 -3.41
C VAL A 68 -4.30 5.68 -2.58
N THR A 69 -4.99 6.32 -1.64
CA THR A 69 -4.45 7.38 -0.78
C THR A 69 -4.47 6.93 0.66
N VAL A 70 -3.33 7.02 1.35
CA VAL A 70 -3.25 6.88 2.80
C VAL A 70 -3.26 8.26 3.41
N SER A 71 -4.26 8.56 4.24
CA SER A 71 -4.46 9.85 4.87
C SER A 71 -4.78 9.70 6.37
N PHE A 72 -4.91 10.82 7.07
CA PHE A 72 -5.44 10.84 8.42
C PHE A 72 -6.77 11.60 8.46
N GLU A 73 -7.80 10.98 9.02
CA GLU A 73 -9.14 11.52 9.13
C GLU A 73 -9.24 12.67 10.15
N GLY A 74 -10.11 13.65 9.86
CA GLY A 74 -10.56 14.66 10.82
C GLY A 74 -9.46 15.62 11.31
N THR A 75 -9.36 15.77 12.63
CA THR A 75 -8.44 16.73 13.27
C THR A 75 -6.99 16.24 13.33
N SER A 76 -6.66 15.19 12.59
CA SER A 76 -5.32 14.59 12.63
C SER A 76 -4.23 15.45 12.00
N PHE A 77 -4.53 16.68 11.53
CA PHE A 77 -3.55 17.63 10.99
C PHE A 77 -2.32 17.85 11.89
N TYR A 78 -2.44 17.59 13.20
CA TYR A 78 -1.33 17.63 14.15
C TYR A 78 -0.18 16.66 13.80
N TRP A 79 -0.44 15.61 13.01
CA TRP A 79 0.58 14.67 12.51
C TRP A 79 1.75 15.40 11.84
N ARG A 80 1.45 16.47 11.08
CA ARG A 80 2.47 17.24 10.36
C ARG A 80 3.47 17.91 11.31
N PHE A 81 3.03 18.33 12.49
CA PHE A 81 3.91 18.95 13.48
C PHE A 81 4.78 17.95 14.21
N ILE A 82 4.30 16.72 14.39
CA ILE A 82 5.10 15.64 14.97
C ILE A 82 6.11 15.12 13.94
N GLU A 83 5.68 15.00 12.68
CA GLU A 83 6.51 14.59 11.56
C GLU A 83 7.67 15.56 11.35
N ASN A 84 7.36 16.86 11.17
CA ASN A 84 8.34 17.89 10.79
C ASN A 84 8.94 18.64 11.98
N GLY A 85 8.42 18.42 13.18
CA GLY A 85 8.77 19.19 14.36
C GLY A 85 8.19 20.61 14.37
N THR A 86 8.42 21.31 15.48
CA THR A 86 8.14 22.73 15.68
C THR A 86 9.30 23.35 16.45
N LYS A 87 9.21 24.65 16.79
CA LYS A 87 10.22 25.29 17.66
C LYS A 87 10.42 24.59 19.01
N LYS A 88 9.41 23.88 19.52
CA LYS A 88 9.42 23.24 20.85
C LYS A 88 9.40 21.72 20.80
N ILE A 89 9.12 21.11 19.64
CA ILE A 89 8.93 19.67 19.48
C ILE A 89 9.91 19.20 18.40
N LYS A 90 10.73 18.19 18.71
CA LYS A 90 11.65 17.62 17.73
C LYS A 90 10.87 16.80 16.69
N ALA A 91 11.29 16.88 15.44
CA ALA A 91 10.77 16.07 14.35
C ALA A 91 11.01 14.57 14.60
N VAL A 92 10.02 13.74 14.30
CA VAL A 92 10.08 12.27 14.46
C VAL A 92 10.28 11.55 13.12
N HIS A 93 9.82 12.14 12.01
CA HIS A 93 9.90 11.53 10.67
C HIS A 93 9.35 10.09 10.62
N PHE A 94 8.18 9.85 11.22
CA PHE A 94 7.60 8.50 11.28
C PHE A 94 6.96 8.11 9.93
N VAL A 95 6.37 9.05 9.20
CA VAL A 95 5.83 8.78 7.85
C VAL A 95 6.97 8.60 6.85
N GLU A 96 7.85 9.60 6.76
CA GLU A 96 9.00 9.57 5.85
C GLU A 96 9.94 8.41 6.17
N GLY A 97 10.24 8.19 7.45
CA GLY A 97 11.08 7.09 7.91
C GLY A 97 10.51 5.73 7.56
N THR A 98 9.20 5.51 7.73
CA THR A 98 8.54 4.26 7.33
C THR A 98 8.61 4.07 5.82
N TRP A 99 8.34 5.13 5.05
CA TRP A 99 8.42 5.07 3.59
C TRP A 99 9.81 4.68 3.11
N GLN A 100 10.85 5.36 3.61
CA GLN A 100 12.24 5.06 3.22
C GLN A 100 12.65 3.63 3.58
N GLN A 101 12.24 3.15 4.76
CA GLN A 101 12.57 1.78 5.20
C GLN A 101 11.82 0.70 4.40
N GLN A 102 10.60 0.99 3.96
CA GLN A 102 9.71 -0.02 3.37
C GLN A 102 9.55 0.12 1.86
N LYS A 103 10.15 1.13 1.23
CA LYS A 103 10.00 1.45 -0.19
C LYS A 103 10.20 0.22 -1.10
N SER A 104 11.29 -0.52 -0.91
CA SER A 104 11.56 -1.71 -1.73
C SER A 104 10.47 -2.76 -1.58
N ASN A 105 10.02 -3.03 -0.36
CA ASN A 105 8.97 -4.02 -0.10
C ASN A 105 7.63 -3.58 -0.70
N ILE A 106 7.33 -2.29 -0.66
CA ILE A 106 6.13 -1.71 -1.26
C ILE A 106 6.18 -1.84 -2.79
N GLU A 107 7.31 -1.52 -3.41
CA GLU A 107 7.54 -1.72 -4.86
C GLU A 107 7.45 -3.21 -5.26
N ASP A 108 7.97 -4.10 -4.43
CA ASP A 108 7.91 -5.55 -4.64
C ASP A 108 6.49 -6.08 -4.52
N ILE A 109 5.71 -5.67 -3.52
CA ILE A 109 4.29 -6.03 -3.37
C ILE A 109 3.52 -5.60 -4.62
N MET A 110 3.74 -4.37 -5.08
CA MET A 110 3.03 -3.86 -6.24
C MET A 110 3.33 -4.69 -7.49
N THR A 111 4.61 -5.02 -7.70
CA THR A 111 5.10 -5.76 -8.87
C THR A 111 4.70 -7.23 -8.82
N GLN A 112 4.85 -7.89 -7.67
CA GLN A 112 4.48 -9.30 -7.50
C GLN A 112 2.99 -9.53 -7.70
N LYS A 113 2.13 -8.60 -7.25
CA LYS A 113 0.68 -8.71 -7.44
C LYS A 113 0.30 -8.59 -8.92
N LEU A 114 0.90 -7.63 -9.62
CA LEU A 114 0.75 -7.49 -11.07
C LEU A 114 1.14 -8.78 -11.78
N LEU A 115 2.30 -9.35 -11.46
CA LEU A 115 2.78 -10.60 -12.07
C LEU A 115 1.85 -11.79 -11.76
N LYS A 116 1.43 -11.99 -10.51
CA LYS A 116 0.54 -13.10 -10.12
C LYS A 116 -0.78 -13.08 -10.87
N LYS A 117 -1.41 -11.90 -10.98
CA LYS A 117 -2.67 -11.74 -11.70
C LYS A 117 -2.51 -11.89 -13.21
N LEU A 118 -1.39 -11.44 -13.78
CA LEU A 118 -1.06 -11.66 -15.20
C LEU A 118 -0.81 -13.15 -15.52
N GLU A 119 -0.20 -13.89 -14.58
CA GLU A 119 -0.01 -15.34 -14.69
C GLU A 119 -1.31 -16.15 -14.47
N GLY A 120 -2.38 -15.47 -14.01
CA GLY A 120 -3.70 -16.05 -13.77
C GLY A 120 -3.75 -16.99 -12.57
N ASN A 121 -2.96 -16.68 -11.52
CA ASN A 121 -2.99 -17.34 -10.22
C ASN A 121 -3.66 -16.47 -9.15
#